data_AF-A0AAN9W0W1-F1
#
_entry.id   AF-A0AAN9W0W1-F1
#
_cell.length_a   1.000
_cell.length_b   1.000
_cell.length_c   1.000
_cell.angle_alpha   90.00
_cell.angle_beta   90.00
_cell.angle_gamma   90.00
#
_symmetry.space_group_name_H-M   'P 1'
#
loop_
_entity.id
_entity.type
_entity.pdbx_description
1 polymer ?
#
loop_
_entity_poly.entity_id
_entity_poly.type
_entity_poly.pdbx_seq_one_letter_code
_entity_poly.pdbx_strand_id
1 'polypeptide(L)'
;MRPTPSPLPPPPTSPAPPAANSTAAQEGMEAAVGEAASAGAGDAAARVLQWAQAALLVLLAVTALLLLVTRRDGRGALNYFGRLSLYTGSVSLFAVICIPFFALRPCDVLNNYYAVKPLRHVTKLMGISWELRGGHNLTEEQGGGVVVSNHQSMLDILGIFNIWDVMKRCAPVAKKEVFWVWPFGVAAWLGGVVFIDRVHPTKAHQQLARASKLMVDNTKLWLFPEGTRNKNPAEMLPFKKGAFRVAISCQAPIFPVVFSPYYMVDGKTKYFGSGKIIIEALPPIPTKGLGVEDLDSLMERTRSIMSEAHKKIYQEAMEYAALQEKPKAQ
;
A
#
# COMPACT_ATOMS: atom_id res chain seq x y z
N MET A 1 -36.81 91.47 13.87
CA MET A 1 -36.71 91.73 12.42
C MET A 1 -35.40 91.14 11.89
N ARG A 2 -35.47 90.09 11.06
CA ARG A 2 -34.56 89.85 9.92
C ARG A 2 -35.24 88.85 8.97
N PRO A 3 -35.06 89.01 7.64
CA PRO A 3 -36.03 88.55 6.64
C PRO A 3 -35.69 87.17 6.04
N THR A 4 -36.71 86.51 5.49
CA THR A 4 -36.63 85.30 4.66
C THR A 4 -35.97 85.58 3.32
N PRO A 5 -35.08 84.70 2.80
CA PRO A 5 -34.59 84.80 1.44
C PRO A 5 -35.52 84.08 0.43
N SER A 6 -35.75 84.73 -0.71
CA SER A 6 -36.50 84.23 -1.89
C SER A 6 -35.81 83.03 -2.58
N PRO A 7 -36.57 82.19 -3.31
CA PRO A 7 -36.01 81.03 -4.00
C PRO A 7 -35.33 81.41 -5.33
N LEU A 8 -34.26 80.68 -5.66
CA LEU A 8 -33.49 80.79 -6.91
C LEU A 8 -34.25 80.16 -8.09
N PRO A 9 -34.05 80.66 -9.33
CA PRO A 9 -34.68 80.11 -10.53
C PRO A 9 -34.04 78.78 -10.97
N PRO A 10 -34.77 77.91 -11.70
CA PRO A 10 -34.23 76.63 -12.14
C PRO A 10 -33.22 76.80 -13.30
N PRO A 11 -32.23 75.89 -13.41
CA PRO A 11 -31.24 75.93 -14.49
C PRO A 11 -31.82 75.47 -15.84
N PRO A 12 -31.23 75.87 -16.97
CA PRO A 12 -31.70 75.51 -18.30
C PRO A 12 -31.47 74.02 -18.62
N THR A 13 -32.40 73.43 -19.36
CA THR A 13 -32.33 72.05 -19.87
C THR A 13 -31.31 71.95 -21.02
N SER A 14 -30.32 71.07 -20.85
CA SER A 14 -29.35 70.70 -21.89
C SER A 14 -29.96 69.66 -22.85
N PRO A 15 -29.65 69.67 -24.17
CA PRO A 15 -30.19 68.69 -25.11
C PRO A 15 -29.66 67.29 -24.83
N ALA A 16 -30.52 66.28 -25.02
CA ALA A 16 -30.17 64.87 -24.86
C ALA A 16 -29.08 64.45 -25.87
N PRO A 17 -28.06 63.68 -25.45
CA PRO A 17 -27.05 63.16 -26.37
C PRO A 17 -27.65 62.07 -27.27
N PRO A 18 -27.10 61.86 -28.48
CA PRO A 18 -27.59 60.84 -29.39
C PRO A 18 -27.39 59.44 -28.78
N ALA A 19 -28.38 58.56 -28.99
CA ALA A 19 -28.30 57.16 -28.59
C ALA A 19 -27.17 56.45 -29.35
N ALA A 20 -25.99 56.39 -28.73
CA ALA A 20 -24.92 55.51 -29.17
C ALA A 20 -25.37 54.06 -28.96
N ASN A 21 -25.20 53.21 -29.97
CA ASN A 21 -25.48 51.77 -29.95
C ASN A 21 -24.85 51.08 -28.72
N SER A 22 -25.60 51.01 -27.62
CA SER A 22 -25.15 50.45 -26.34
C SER A 22 -24.97 48.94 -26.41
N THR A 23 -25.70 48.27 -27.31
CA THR A 23 -25.69 46.82 -27.46
C THR A 23 -24.38 46.31 -28.07
N ALA A 24 -23.86 46.96 -29.12
CA ALA A 24 -22.60 46.57 -29.75
C ALA A 24 -21.38 46.81 -28.86
N ALA A 25 -21.40 47.88 -28.05
CA ALA A 25 -20.35 48.15 -27.07
C ALA A 25 -20.38 47.15 -25.90
N GLN A 26 -21.56 46.69 -25.51
CA GLN A 26 -21.75 45.71 -24.44
C GLN A 26 -21.35 44.29 -24.90
N GLU A 27 -21.73 43.90 -26.12
CA GLU A 27 -21.29 42.64 -26.76
C GLU A 27 -19.77 42.60 -26.97
N GLY A 28 -19.15 43.71 -27.40
CA GLY A 28 -17.70 43.80 -27.55
C GLY A 28 -16.95 43.69 -26.22
N MET A 29 -17.51 44.24 -25.14
CA MET A 29 -16.93 44.13 -23.79
C MET A 29 -17.07 42.73 -23.20
N GLU A 30 -18.22 42.06 -23.38
CA GLU A 30 -18.40 40.67 -22.95
C GLU A 30 -17.48 39.71 -23.73
N ALA A 31 -17.33 39.91 -25.04
CA ALA A 31 -16.39 39.15 -25.87
C ALA A 31 -14.93 39.34 -25.40
N ALA A 32 -14.50 40.58 -25.15
CA ALA A 32 -13.15 40.88 -24.66
C ALA A 32 -12.89 40.31 -23.26
N VAL A 33 -13.88 40.32 -22.37
CA VAL A 33 -13.79 39.69 -21.04
C VAL A 33 -13.70 38.17 -21.15
N GLY A 34 -14.48 37.56 -22.05
CA GLY A 34 -14.41 36.12 -22.33
C GLY A 34 -13.05 35.69 -22.92
N GLU A 35 -12.49 36.49 -23.82
CA GLU A 35 -11.19 36.25 -24.45
C GLU A 35 -10.02 36.43 -23.47
N ALA A 36 -10.09 37.45 -22.59
CA ALA A 36 -9.12 37.64 -21.52
C ALA A 36 -9.18 36.53 -20.45
N ALA A 37 -10.39 36.05 -20.10
CA ALA A 37 -10.57 34.93 -19.19
C ALA A 37 -10.07 33.61 -19.79
N SER A 38 -10.31 33.38 -21.08
CA SER A 38 -9.77 32.26 -21.87
C SER A 38 -8.24 32.28 -21.91
N ALA A 39 -7.63 33.44 -22.20
CA ALA A 39 -6.18 33.61 -22.25
C ALA A 39 -5.54 33.40 -20.86
N GLY A 40 -6.15 33.93 -19.80
CA GLY A 40 -5.69 33.73 -18.42
C GLY A 40 -5.80 32.28 -17.94
N ALA A 41 -6.86 31.57 -18.34
CA ALA A 41 -7.01 30.13 -18.07
C ALA A 41 -5.96 29.29 -18.85
N GLY A 42 -5.66 29.67 -20.09
CA GLY A 42 -4.61 29.05 -20.91
C GLY A 42 -3.21 29.22 -20.31
N ASP A 43 -2.87 30.42 -19.85
CA ASP A 43 -1.58 30.70 -19.19
C ASP A 43 -1.44 29.98 -17.84
N ALA A 44 -2.51 29.94 -17.04
CA ALA A 44 -2.54 29.17 -15.81
C ALA A 44 -2.35 27.65 -16.06
N ALA A 45 -3.02 27.09 -17.07
CA ALA A 45 -2.86 25.69 -17.46
C ALA A 45 -1.44 25.37 -17.95
N ALA A 46 -0.85 26.25 -18.76
CA ALA A 46 0.54 26.12 -19.23
C ALA A 46 1.53 26.13 -18.07
N ARG A 47 1.35 27.03 -17.09
CA ARG A 47 2.18 27.08 -15.88
C ARG A 47 2.06 25.81 -15.04
N VAL A 48 0.83 25.31 -14.82
CA VAL A 48 0.61 24.03 -14.12
C VAL A 48 1.32 22.88 -14.82
N LEU A 49 1.25 22.82 -16.15
CA LEU A 49 1.92 21.79 -16.94
C LEU A 49 3.45 21.88 -16.81
N GLN A 50 4.01 23.09 -16.87
CA GLN A 50 5.46 23.32 -16.69
C GLN A 50 5.93 22.89 -15.30
N TRP A 51 5.19 23.24 -14.23
CA TRP A 51 5.51 22.79 -12.88
C TRP A 51 5.40 21.26 -12.74
N ALA A 52 4.39 20.64 -13.35
CA ALA A 52 4.23 19.19 -13.35
C ALA A 52 5.40 18.49 -14.08
N GLN A 53 5.83 19.02 -15.22
CA GLN A 53 7.00 18.53 -15.98
C GLN A 53 8.28 18.68 -15.17
N ALA A 54 8.53 19.84 -14.56
CA ALA A 54 9.69 20.08 -13.71
C ALA A 54 9.71 19.12 -12.50
N ALA A 55 8.57 18.93 -11.83
CA ALA A 55 8.44 17.99 -10.71
C ALA A 55 8.71 16.54 -11.15
N LEU A 56 8.22 16.13 -12.32
CA LEU A 56 8.50 14.81 -12.88
C LEU A 56 9.99 14.62 -13.17
N LEU A 57 10.66 15.61 -13.79
CA LEU A 57 12.09 15.54 -14.06
C LEU A 57 12.91 15.44 -12.77
N VAL A 58 12.56 16.21 -11.74
CA VAL A 58 13.20 16.12 -10.42
C VAL A 58 13.00 14.73 -9.81
N LEU A 59 11.78 14.19 -9.86
CA LEU A 59 11.48 12.85 -9.34
C LEU A 59 12.29 11.76 -10.06
N LEU A 60 12.40 11.84 -11.39
CA LEU A 60 13.19 10.92 -12.19
C LEU A 60 14.69 11.05 -11.87
N ALA A 61 15.21 12.27 -11.72
CA ALA A 61 16.61 12.52 -11.36
C ALA A 61 16.94 11.98 -9.96
N VAL A 62 16.08 12.22 -8.96
CA VAL A 62 16.24 11.70 -7.60
C VAL A 62 16.21 10.18 -7.60
N THR A 63 15.29 9.57 -8.35
CA THR A 63 15.17 8.12 -8.47
C THR A 63 16.41 7.51 -9.15
N ALA A 64 16.90 8.12 -10.24
CA ALA A 64 18.13 7.70 -10.91
C ALA A 64 19.35 7.80 -9.99
N LEU A 65 19.46 8.89 -9.23
CA LEU A 65 20.52 9.08 -8.24
C LEU A 65 20.45 8.01 -7.14
N LEU A 66 19.26 7.75 -6.59
CA LEU A 66 19.05 6.71 -5.60
C LEU A 66 19.47 5.34 -6.15
N LEU A 67 19.02 4.97 -7.35
CA LEU A 67 19.41 3.70 -8.00
C LEU A 67 20.92 3.58 -8.20
N LEU A 68 21.60 4.67 -8.56
CA LEU A 68 23.05 4.71 -8.73
C LEU A 68 23.76 4.51 -7.39
N VAL A 69 23.31 5.22 -6.35
CA VAL A 69 23.88 5.15 -5.00
C VAL A 69 23.62 3.81 -4.33
N THR A 70 22.48 3.17 -4.61
CA THR A 70 22.10 1.88 -4.03
C THR A 70 22.56 0.68 -4.87
N ARG A 71 23.26 0.91 -5.99
CA ARG A 71 23.67 -0.13 -6.95
C ARG A 71 24.63 -1.16 -6.33
N ARG A 72 25.42 -0.76 -5.33
CA ARG A 72 26.36 -1.65 -4.65
C ARG A 72 25.75 -2.16 -3.35
N ASP A 73 25.85 -3.47 -3.16
CA ASP A 73 25.56 -4.08 -1.86
C ASP A 73 26.62 -3.63 -0.86
N GLY A 74 26.20 -3.32 0.36
CA GLY A 74 27.15 -2.88 1.38
C GLY A 74 26.50 -2.22 2.57
N ARG A 75 27.33 -2.06 3.61
CA ARG A 75 26.99 -1.32 4.82
C ARG A 75 27.11 0.17 4.55
N GLY A 76 26.15 0.93 5.07
CA GLY A 76 26.19 2.38 4.99
C GLY A 76 24.79 2.97 5.06
N ALA A 77 24.62 4.00 5.89
CA ALA A 77 23.34 4.67 6.07
C ALA A 77 22.74 5.13 4.73
N LEU A 78 23.58 5.63 3.82
CA LEU A 78 23.14 6.11 2.51
C LEU A 78 22.52 4.99 1.64
N ASN A 79 23.16 3.82 1.53
CA ASN A 79 22.61 2.69 0.78
C ASN A 79 21.34 2.15 1.47
N TYR A 80 21.39 1.96 2.79
CA TYR A 80 20.26 1.45 3.56
C TYR A 80 19.00 2.34 3.45
N PHE A 81 19.14 3.63 3.74
CA PHE A 81 18.04 4.58 3.66
C PHE A 81 17.67 4.89 2.21
N GLY A 82 18.62 4.83 1.28
CA GLY A 82 18.35 4.98 -0.15
C GLY A 82 17.43 3.88 -0.68
N ARG A 83 17.73 2.61 -0.40
CA ARG A 83 16.87 1.47 -0.80
C ARG A 83 15.52 1.50 -0.09
N LEU A 84 15.50 1.89 1.18
CA LEU A 84 14.25 2.08 1.92
C LEU A 84 13.40 3.21 1.33
N SER A 85 14.02 4.30 0.89
CA SER A 85 13.34 5.43 0.26
C SER A 85 12.83 5.07 -1.14
N LEU A 86 13.58 4.28 -1.91
CA LEU A 86 13.10 3.73 -3.18
C LEU A 86 11.85 2.87 -2.96
N TYR A 87 11.86 2.01 -1.94
CA TYR A 87 10.69 1.21 -1.57
C TYR A 87 9.48 2.08 -1.21
N THR A 88 9.61 2.93 -0.19
CA THR A 88 8.49 3.71 0.33
C THR A 88 8.00 4.73 -0.68
N GLY A 89 8.90 5.35 -1.43
CA GLY A 89 8.59 6.28 -2.52
C GLY A 89 7.83 5.61 -3.66
N SER A 90 8.29 4.43 -4.12
CA SER A 90 7.60 3.68 -5.19
C SER A 90 6.21 3.23 -4.78
N VAL A 91 6.06 2.70 -3.56
CA VAL A 91 4.74 2.29 -3.02
C VAL A 91 3.82 3.51 -2.87
N SER A 92 4.35 4.64 -2.40
CA SER A 92 3.55 5.86 -2.20
C SER A 92 3.10 6.46 -3.52
N LEU A 93 4.00 6.60 -4.49
CA LEU A 93 3.67 7.08 -5.83
C LEU A 93 2.59 6.20 -6.47
N PHE A 94 2.75 4.88 -6.38
CA PHE A 94 1.79 3.96 -6.94
C PHE A 94 0.43 4.01 -6.23
N ALA A 95 0.43 4.19 -4.92
CA ALA A 95 -0.79 4.40 -4.14
C ALA A 95 -1.54 5.66 -4.60
N VAL A 96 -0.87 6.79 -4.83
CA VAL A 96 -1.50 8.01 -5.38
C VAL A 96 -2.15 7.73 -6.74
N ILE A 97 -1.43 7.05 -7.63
CA ILE A 97 -1.95 6.70 -8.96
C ILE A 97 -3.18 5.79 -8.86
N CYS A 98 -3.20 4.85 -7.91
CA CYS A 98 -4.29 3.89 -7.77
C CYS A 98 -5.55 4.44 -7.09
N ILE A 99 -5.43 5.42 -6.19
CA ILE A 99 -6.55 5.94 -5.38
C ILE A 99 -7.78 6.32 -6.24
N PRO A 100 -7.66 7.09 -7.34
CA PRO A 100 -8.81 7.45 -8.18
C PRO A 100 -9.53 6.23 -8.75
N PHE A 101 -8.78 5.22 -9.20
CA PHE A 101 -9.35 4.00 -9.76
C PHE A 101 -9.97 3.11 -8.69
N PHE A 102 -9.33 3.01 -7.53
CA PHE A 102 -9.83 2.23 -6.41
C PHE A 102 -11.10 2.86 -5.81
N ALA A 103 -11.22 4.19 -5.85
CA ALA A 103 -12.41 4.91 -5.42
C ALA A 103 -13.67 4.57 -6.24
N LEU A 104 -13.51 4.06 -7.48
CA LEU A 104 -14.63 3.58 -8.29
C LEU A 104 -15.26 2.29 -7.75
N ARG A 105 -14.47 1.48 -7.02
CA ARG A 105 -14.88 0.23 -6.38
C ARG A 105 -14.30 0.16 -4.98
N PRO A 106 -14.76 1.01 -4.05
CA PRO A 106 -14.12 1.15 -2.75
C PRO A 106 -14.18 -0.15 -1.96
N CYS A 107 -13.06 -0.49 -1.31
CA CYS A 107 -12.90 -1.68 -0.48
C CYS A 107 -13.04 -3.02 -1.23
N ASP A 108 -12.88 -3.04 -2.56
CA ASP A 108 -12.85 -4.27 -3.36
C ASP A 108 -11.42 -4.87 -3.34
N VAL A 109 -11.29 -6.12 -2.89
CA VAL A 109 -10.03 -6.86 -2.83
C VAL A 109 -9.37 -7.04 -4.21
N LEU A 110 -10.15 -6.98 -5.29
CA LEU A 110 -9.64 -7.07 -6.65
C LEU A 110 -8.86 -5.83 -7.08
N ASN A 111 -9.08 -4.68 -6.45
CA ASN A 111 -8.29 -3.48 -6.72
C ASN A 111 -6.80 -3.76 -6.50
N ASN A 112 -6.45 -4.41 -5.39
CA ASN A 112 -5.07 -4.80 -5.10
C ASN A 112 -4.54 -5.83 -6.10
N TYR A 113 -5.35 -6.78 -6.57
CA TYR A 113 -4.93 -7.75 -7.59
C TYR A 113 -4.43 -7.09 -8.88
N TYR A 114 -5.13 -6.04 -9.36
CA TYR A 114 -4.68 -5.32 -10.56
C TYR A 114 -3.47 -4.41 -10.27
N ALA A 115 -3.45 -3.78 -9.10
CA ALA A 115 -2.41 -2.85 -8.68
C ALA A 115 -1.04 -3.50 -8.44
N VAL A 116 -0.98 -4.71 -7.89
CA VAL A 116 0.29 -5.34 -7.48
C VAL A 116 1.15 -5.82 -8.64
N LYS A 117 0.58 -6.04 -9.84
CA LYS A 117 1.29 -6.52 -11.04
C LYS A 117 2.51 -5.67 -11.41
N PRO A 118 2.42 -4.32 -11.49
CA PRO A 118 3.60 -3.49 -11.69
C PRO A 118 4.51 -3.42 -10.45
N LEU A 119 3.97 -3.43 -9.22
CA LEU A 119 4.80 -3.34 -7.99
C LEU A 119 5.77 -4.51 -7.82
N ARG A 120 5.45 -5.70 -8.32
CA ARG A 120 6.39 -6.84 -8.25
C ARG A 120 7.73 -6.56 -8.93
N HIS A 121 7.77 -5.61 -9.88
CA HIS A 121 9.01 -5.21 -10.55
C HIS A 121 9.86 -4.26 -9.70
N VAL A 122 9.26 -3.54 -8.74
CA VAL A 122 9.99 -2.68 -7.80
C VAL A 122 10.97 -3.49 -6.96
N THR A 123 10.64 -4.74 -6.61
CA THR A 123 11.55 -5.57 -5.81
C THR A 123 12.84 -5.89 -6.54
N LYS A 124 12.81 -5.99 -7.88
CA LYS A 124 14.01 -6.17 -8.71
C LYS A 124 14.94 -4.95 -8.65
N LEU A 125 14.38 -3.74 -8.60
CA LEU A 125 15.15 -2.50 -8.45
C LEU A 125 15.88 -2.43 -7.10
N MET A 126 15.34 -3.12 -6.09
CA MET A 126 15.93 -3.21 -4.75
C MET A 126 16.89 -4.39 -4.57
N GLY A 127 17.14 -5.17 -5.63
CA GLY A 127 17.95 -6.38 -5.57
C GLY A 127 17.28 -7.55 -4.84
N ILE A 128 15.95 -7.53 -4.68
CA ILE A 128 15.20 -8.59 -4.00
C ILE A 128 14.53 -9.49 -5.05
N SER A 129 14.92 -10.76 -5.02
CA SER A 129 14.27 -11.84 -5.76
C SER A 129 13.42 -12.70 -4.84
N TRP A 130 12.34 -13.27 -5.40
CA TRP A 130 11.37 -14.06 -4.65
C TRP A 130 11.25 -15.45 -5.29
N GLU A 131 11.21 -16.48 -4.45
CA GLU A 131 10.88 -17.84 -4.85
C GLU A 131 9.64 -18.27 -4.09
N LEU A 132 8.56 -18.57 -4.82
CA LEU A 132 7.36 -19.17 -4.23
C LEU A 132 7.38 -20.67 -4.41
N ARG A 133 7.36 -21.40 -3.29
CA ARG A 133 7.16 -22.86 -3.22
C ARG A 133 5.75 -23.17 -2.75
N GLY A 134 5.17 -24.26 -3.26
CA GLY A 134 3.85 -24.71 -2.84
C GLY A 134 2.69 -23.79 -3.26
N GLY A 135 2.89 -22.90 -4.25
CA GLY A 135 1.87 -21.92 -4.67
C GLY A 135 0.51 -22.53 -5.06
N HIS A 136 0.48 -23.80 -5.50
CA HIS A 136 -0.78 -24.51 -5.77
C HIS A 136 -1.73 -24.57 -4.54
N ASN A 137 -1.18 -24.56 -3.32
CA ASN A 137 -1.93 -24.53 -2.06
C ASN A 137 -2.64 -23.18 -1.80
N LEU A 138 -2.30 -22.13 -2.55
CA LEU A 138 -2.87 -20.79 -2.39
C LEU A 138 -3.78 -20.37 -3.54
N THR A 139 -4.06 -21.25 -4.49
CA THR A 139 -4.89 -20.93 -5.65
C THR A 139 -6.34 -20.62 -5.26
N GLU A 140 -7.08 -20.00 -6.19
CA GLU A 140 -8.53 -19.79 -6.05
C GLU A 140 -9.32 -21.10 -5.94
N GLU A 141 -8.83 -22.19 -6.53
CA GLU A 141 -9.45 -23.51 -6.46
C GLU A 141 -9.50 -24.05 -5.03
N GLN A 142 -8.57 -23.61 -4.16
CA GLN A 142 -8.57 -23.93 -2.74
C GLN A 142 -9.62 -23.13 -1.94
N GLY A 143 -10.32 -22.19 -2.57
CA GLY A 143 -11.36 -21.36 -1.98
C GLY A 143 -10.86 -20.28 -1.01
N GLY A 144 -11.80 -19.67 -0.29
CA GLY A 144 -11.52 -18.69 0.77
C GLY A 144 -10.99 -19.34 2.04
N GLY A 145 -10.38 -18.54 2.92
CA GLY A 145 -9.92 -19.01 4.22
C GLY A 145 -8.92 -18.08 4.87
N VAL A 146 -8.25 -18.57 5.91
CA VAL A 146 -7.35 -17.75 6.72
C VAL A 146 -5.90 -18.06 6.36
N VAL A 147 -5.20 -17.10 5.75
CA VAL A 147 -3.75 -17.22 5.56
C VAL A 147 -3.05 -16.76 6.82
N VAL A 148 -2.11 -17.56 7.32
CA VAL A 148 -1.27 -17.21 8.45
C VAL A 148 0.20 -17.22 8.04
N SER A 149 0.93 -16.15 8.38
CA SER A 149 2.36 -16.08 8.06
C SER A 149 3.20 -15.53 9.20
N ASN A 150 4.48 -15.91 9.24
CA ASN A 150 5.44 -15.25 10.12
C ASN A 150 5.63 -13.77 9.72
N HIS A 151 5.99 -12.93 10.68
CA HIS A 151 6.11 -11.48 10.48
C HIS A 151 7.51 -11.01 10.89
N GLN A 152 8.31 -10.51 9.96
CA GLN A 152 9.71 -10.16 10.22
C GLN A 152 10.03 -8.72 9.84
N SER A 153 9.40 -8.21 8.77
CA SER A 153 9.81 -6.94 8.18
C SER A 153 8.65 -6.16 7.61
N MET A 154 8.87 -4.87 7.34
CA MET A 154 7.95 -4.14 6.45
C MET A 154 7.98 -4.68 5.01
N LEU A 155 9.03 -5.40 4.65
CA LEU A 155 9.19 -6.05 3.34
C LEU A 155 8.25 -7.25 3.16
N ASP A 156 7.61 -7.74 4.24
CA ASP A 156 6.57 -8.78 4.14
C ASP A 156 5.45 -8.36 3.18
N ILE A 157 5.16 -7.04 3.11
CA ILE A 157 4.17 -6.49 2.17
C ILE A 157 4.58 -6.72 0.72
N LEU A 158 5.88 -6.56 0.39
CA LEU A 158 6.38 -6.85 -0.96
C LEU A 158 6.28 -8.33 -1.30
N GLY A 159 6.47 -9.19 -0.30
CA GLY A 159 6.29 -10.62 -0.42
C GLY A 159 4.86 -11.00 -0.76
N ILE A 160 3.90 -10.43 -0.02
CA ILE A 160 2.46 -10.59 -0.31
C ILE A 160 2.15 -10.11 -1.73
N PHE A 161 2.68 -8.95 -2.16
CA PHE A 161 2.48 -8.45 -3.53
C PHE A 161 3.02 -9.41 -4.60
N ASN A 162 4.17 -10.07 -4.36
CA ASN A 162 4.79 -10.99 -5.32
C ASN A 162 3.99 -12.29 -5.53
N ILE A 163 3.24 -12.71 -4.52
CA ILE A 163 2.44 -13.95 -4.59
C ILE A 163 0.95 -13.67 -4.73
N TRP A 164 0.55 -12.40 -4.81
CA TRP A 164 -0.85 -12.01 -4.89
C TRP A 164 -1.55 -12.59 -6.10
N ASP A 165 -0.85 -12.69 -7.24
CA ASP A 165 -1.39 -13.26 -8.49
C ASP A 165 -1.84 -14.72 -8.32
N VAL A 166 -1.27 -15.46 -7.36
CA VAL A 166 -1.64 -16.85 -7.07
C VAL A 166 -2.95 -16.93 -6.30
N MET A 167 -3.13 -16.02 -5.33
CA MET A 167 -4.35 -15.97 -4.51
C MET A 167 -5.51 -15.25 -5.21
N LYS A 168 -5.20 -14.25 -6.04
CA LYS A 168 -6.10 -13.27 -6.67
C LYS A 168 -6.93 -12.45 -5.68
N ARG A 169 -7.74 -13.08 -4.84
CA ARG A 169 -8.59 -12.44 -3.83
C ARG A 169 -7.96 -12.58 -2.45
N CYS A 170 -7.32 -11.51 -1.98
CA CYS A 170 -6.67 -11.47 -0.67
C CYS A 170 -7.01 -10.18 0.09
N ALA A 171 -7.29 -10.31 1.37
CA ALA A 171 -7.54 -9.19 2.29
C ALA A 171 -6.56 -9.27 3.48
N PRO A 172 -5.43 -8.54 3.45
CA PRO A 172 -4.54 -8.44 4.60
C PRO A 172 -5.18 -7.73 5.79
N VAL A 173 -4.84 -8.17 7.01
CA VAL A 173 -5.28 -7.56 8.26
C VAL A 173 -4.14 -6.74 8.88
N ALA A 174 -4.29 -5.41 8.85
CA ALA A 174 -3.30 -4.46 9.34
C ALA A 174 -3.72 -3.80 10.67
N LYS A 175 -2.75 -3.22 11.40
CA LYS A 175 -3.05 -2.38 12.58
C LYS A 175 -3.70 -1.06 12.12
N LYS A 176 -4.66 -0.52 12.88
CA LYS A 176 -5.37 0.72 12.54
C LYS A 176 -4.43 1.90 12.23
N GLU A 177 -3.27 1.95 12.88
CA GLU A 177 -2.31 3.05 12.70
C GLU A 177 -1.69 3.07 11.30
N VAL A 178 -1.67 1.93 10.59
CA VAL A 178 -1.14 1.85 9.21
C VAL A 178 -2.04 2.62 8.23
N PHE A 179 -3.33 2.81 8.56
CA PHE A 179 -4.23 3.62 7.74
C PHE A 179 -3.73 5.06 7.57
N TRP A 180 -3.06 5.60 8.60
CA TRP A 180 -2.56 6.97 8.61
C TRP A 180 -1.22 7.15 7.88
N VAL A 181 -0.64 6.08 7.35
CA VAL A 181 0.55 6.16 6.49
C VAL A 181 0.11 6.65 5.11
N TRP A 182 -0.04 7.95 4.94
CA TRP A 182 -0.46 8.54 3.68
C TRP A 182 0.69 8.46 2.64
N PRO A 183 0.41 8.13 1.36
CA PRO A 183 -0.89 7.79 0.76
C PRO A 183 -1.25 6.29 0.82
N PHE A 184 -0.31 5.45 1.25
CA PHE A 184 -0.43 3.99 1.27
C PHE A 184 -1.69 3.48 2.01
N GLY A 185 -1.97 3.98 3.20
CA GLY A 185 -3.05 3.48 4.05
C GLY A 185 -4.44 3.67 3.44
N VAL A 186 -4.67 4.77 2.73
CA VAL A 186 -5.92 5.03 2.00
C VAL A 186 -6.05 4.09 0.80
N ALA A 187 -4.99 3.95 0.00
CA ALA A 187 -5.00 3.00 -1.13
C ALA A 187 -5.20 1.56 -0.65
N ALA A 188 -4.55 1.16 0.44
CA ALA A 188 -4.71 -0.14 1.07
C ALA A 188 -6.15 -0.37 1.52
N TRP A 189 -6.78 0.61 2.18
CA TRP A 189 -8.18 0.54 2.58
C TRP A 189 -9.14 0.39 1.39
N LEU A 190 -8.99 1.24 0.38
CA LEU A 190 -9.78 1.14 -0.86
C LEU A 190 -9.51 -0.18 -1.61
N GLY A 191 -8.34 -0.78 -1.41
CA GLY A 191 -7.96 -2.10 -1.93
C GLY A 191 -8.47 -3.29 -1.11
N GLY A 192 -9.28 -3.07 -0.07
CA GLY A 192 -9.86 -4.14 0.75
C GLY A 192 -8.99 -4.62 1.91
N VAL A 193 -7.93 -3.88 2.28
CA VAL A 193 -7.16 -4.16 3.51
C VAL A 193 -8.02 -3.87 4.74
N VAL A 194 -8.04 -4.82 5.67
CA VAL A 194 -8.84 -4.74 6.89
C VAL A 194 -7.98 -4.14 8.02
N PHE A 195 -8.39 -2.99 8.54
CA PHE A 195 -7.71 -2.33 9.65
C PHE A 195 -8.36 -2.68 10.99
N ILE A 196 -7.56 -3.15 11.94
CA ILE A 196 -8.04 -3.56 13.27
C ILE A 196 -7.42 -2.76 14.41
N ASP A 197 -8.20 -2.51 15.45
CA ASP A 197 -7.73 -1.89 16.69
C ASP A 197 -7.18 -2.93 17.66
N ARG A 198 -5.89 -3.21 17.56
CA ARG A 198 -5.21 -4.20 18.43
C ARG A 198 -5.11 -3.76 19.89
N VAL A 199 -5.36 -2.48 20.21
CA VAL A 199 -5.38 -1.96 21.59
C VAL A 199 -6.66 -2.38 22.31
N HIS A 200 -7.76 -2.57 21.56
CA HIS A 200 -9.06 -2.96 22.10
C HIS A 200 -9.47 -4.35 21.56
N PRO A 201 -9.12 -5.45 22.26
CA PRO A 201 -9.32 -6.82 21.76
C PRO A 201 -10.76 -7.12 21.32
N THR A 202 -11.77 -6.68 22.08
CA THR A 202 -13.18 -6.85 21.72
C THR A 202 -13.52 -6.19 20.38
N LYS A 203 -13.01 -4.99 20.12
CA LYS A 203 -13.20 -4.28 18.84
C LYS A 203 -12.47 -5.01 17.71
N ALA A 204 -11.22 -5.43 17.94
CA ALA A 204 -10.47 -6.21 16.96
C ALA A 204 -11.21 -7.51 16.57
N HIS A 205 -11.78 -8.22 17.54
CA HIS A 205 -12.56 -9.44 17.28
C HIS A 205 -13.81 -9.15 16.46
N GLN A 206 -14.55 -8.08 16.77
CA GLN A 206 -15.72 -7.68 15.98
C GLN A 206 -15.36 -7.29 14.54
N GLN A 207 -14.26 -6.55 14.36
CA GLN A 207 -13.77 -6.16 13.04
C GLN A 207 -13.35 -7.38 12.23
N LEU A 208 -12.68 -8.34 12.86
CA LEU A 208 -12.24 -9.56 12.21
C LEU A 208 -13.42 -10.50 11.86
N ALA A 209 -14.44 -10.58 12.72
CA ALA A 209 -15.68 -11.28 12.43
C ALA A 209 -16.50 -10.64 11.30
N ARG A 210 -16.38 -9.33 11.08
CA ARG A 210 -16.97 -8.68 9.89
C ARG A 210 -16.17 -9.02 8.64
N ALA A 211 -14.85 -8.97 8.73
CA ALA A 211 -13.96 -9.31 7.61
C ALA A 211 -14.05 -10.77 7.18
N SER A 212 -14.41 -11.68 8.08
CA SER A 212 -14.55 -13.10 7.77
C SER A 212 -15.65 -13.38 6.73
N LYS A 213 -16.63 -12.48 6.59
CA LYS A 213 -17.65 -12.55 5.53
C LYS A 213 -17.06 -12.52 4.12
N LEU A 214 -15.90 -11.88 3.94
CA LEU A 214 -15.20 -11.86 2.64
C LEU A 214 -14.79 -13.26 2.17
N MET A 215 -14.58 -14.21 3.10
CA MET A 215 -14.18 -15.57 2.76
C MET A 215 -15.25 -16.34 1.99
N VAL A 216 -16.53 -15.94 2.10
CA VAL A 216 -17.63 -16.51 1.32
C VAL A 216 -17.41 -16.28 -0.18
N ASP A 217 -16.79 -15.16 -0.56
CA ASP A 217 -16.47 -14.82 -1.95
C ASP A 217 -15.06 -15.29 -2.35
N ASN A 218 -14.63 -16.44 -1.85
CA ASN A 218 -13.28 -17.00 -2.07
C ASN A 218 -12.11 -16.08 -1.67
N THR A 219 -12.33 -15.10 -0.79
CA THR A 219 -11.25 -14.22 -0.34
C THR A 219 -10.40 -14.91 0.72
N LYS A 220 -9.08 -14.84 0.58
CA LYS A 220 -8.15 -15.23 1.64
C LYS A 220 -7.88 -14.07 2.59
N LEU A 221 -8.20 -14.24 3.86
CA LEU A 221 -7.94 -13.26 4.89
C LEU A 221 -6.53 -13.48 5.44
N TRP A 222 -5.61 -12.55 5.19
CA TRP A 222 -4.19 -12.72 5.55
C TRP A 222 -3.88 -12.09 6.90
N LEU A 223 -3.38 -12.89 7.84
CA LEU A 223 -3.01 -12.48 9.18
C LEU A 223 -1.57 -12.88 9.53
N PHE A 224 -0.96 -12.05 10.35
CA PHE A 224 0.30 -12.36 11.03
C PHE A 224 0.00 -12.75 12.48
N PRO A 225 -0.14 -14.05 12.82
CA PRO A 225 -0.58 -14.48 14.15
C PRO A 225 0.42 -14.13 15.26
N GLU A 226 1.69 -13.86 14.96
CA GLU A 226 2.67 -13.32 15.92
C GLU A 226 2.25 -11.94 16.49
N GLY A 227 1.46 -11.17 15.73
CA GLY A 227 0.90 -9.89 16.14
C GLY A 227 1.91 -8.72 16.21
N THR A 228 3.20 -8.99 16.02
CA THR A 228 4.29 -8.02 15.91
C THR A 228 5.36 -8.56 14.96
N ARG A 229 6.28 -7.70 14.51
CA ARG A 229 7.45 -8.13 13.73
C ARG A 229 8.48 -8.75 14.67
N ASN A 230 8.92 -9.94 14.32
CA ASN A 230 9.97 -10.67 15.00
C ASN A 230 11.35 -10.14 14.59
N LYS A 231 12.15 -9.82 15.59
CA LYS A 231 13.53 -9.32 15.42
C LYS A 231 14.57 -10.44 15.50
N ASN A 232 14.17 -11.65 15.92
CA ASN A 232 15.00 -12.84 15.86
C ASN A 232 14.65 -13.61 14.57
N PRO A 233 15.51 -13.62 13.55
CA PRO A 233 15.21 -14.28 12.29
C PRO A 233 15.23 -15.82 12.39
N ALA A 234 15.76 -16.42 13.47
CA ALA A 234 15.96 -17.87 13.56
C ALA A 234 14.74 -18.67 14.03
N GLU A 235 13.83 -18.03 14.75
CA GLU A 235 12.71 -18.69 15.41
C GLU A 235 11.42 -17.88 15.22
N MET A 236 10.25 -18.51 15.27
CA MET A 236 8.96 -17.82 15.25
C MET A 236 8.49 -17.44 16.65
N LEU A 237 7.79 -16.31 16.80
CA LEU A 237 7.14 -15.95 18.06
C LEU A 237 5.91 -16.84 18.33
N PRO A 238 5.42 -16.86 19.59
CA PRO A 238 4.14 -17.45 19.92
C PRO A 238 2.99 -16.83 19.11
N PHE A 239 2.04 -17.66 18.70
CA PHE A 239 0.88 -17.23 17.93
C PHE A 239 -0.26 -16.74 18.82
N LYS A 240 -1.02 -15.77 18.32
CA LYS A 240 -2.24 -15.26 18.94
C LYS A 240 -3.47 -15.98 18.40
N LYS A 241 -4.44 -16.20 19.29
CA LYS A 241 -5.69 -16.95 19.03
C LYS A 241 -6.61 -16.36 17.94
N GLY A 242 -6.45 -15.08 17.58
CA GLY A 242 -7.41 -14.35 16.74
C GLY A 242 -7.65 -14.96 15.35
N ALA A 243 -6.59 -15.34 14.63
CA ALA A 243 -6.70 -15.94 13.30
C ALA A 243 -7.40 -17.31 13.35
N PHE A 244 -7.00 -18.15 14.32
CA PHE A 244 -7.51 -19.51 14.52
C PHE A 244 -8.99 -19.51 14.92
N ARG A 245 -9.39 -18.59 15.81
CA ARG A 245 -10.80 -18.43 16.19
C ARG A 245 -11.69 -18.12 14.99
N VAL A 246 -11.22 -17.31 14.05
CA VAL A 246 -11.96 -16.95 12.84
C VAL A 246 -12.03 -18.11 11.86
N ALA A 247 -10.93 -18.83 11.68
CA ALA A 247 -10.89 -20.02 10.85
C ALA A 247 -11.91 -21.07 11.35
N ILE A 248 -11.94 -21.35 12.66
CA ILE A 248 -12.92 -22.25 13.29
C ILE A 248 -14.35 -21.70 13.16
N SER A 249 -14.59 -20.43 13.49
CA SER A 249 -15.95 -19.85 13.46
C SER A 249 -16.56 -19.87 12.05
N CYS A 250 -15.73 -19.77 11.02
CA CYS A 250 -16.16 -19.82 9.62
C CYS A 250 -16.02 -21.21 9.00
N GLN A 251 -15.54 -22.20 9.76
CA GLN A 251 -15.23 -23.55 9.26
C GLN A 251 -14.36 -23.51 7.98
N ALA A 252 -13.46 -22.53 7.92
CA ALA A 252 -12.62 -22.23 6.78
C ALA A 252 -11.19 -22.72 7.02
N PRO A 253 -10.51 -23.27 6.01
CA PRO A 253 -9.16 -23.80 6.17
C PRO A 253 -8.15 -22.70 6.53
N ILE A 254 -7.08 -23.13 7.18
CA ILE A 254 -5.90 -22.29 7.42
C ILE A 254 -4.86 -22.59 6.35
N PHE A 255 -4.32 -21.54 5.73
CA PHE A 255 -3.25 -21.61 4.75
C PHE A 255 -1.95 -21.11 5.39
N PRO A 256 -1.04 -21.99 5.82
CA PRO A 256 0.21 -21.57 6.43
C PRO A 256 1.20 -21.13 5.36
N VAL A 257 1.74 -19.91 5.48
CA VAL A 257 2.75 -19.37 4.57
C VAL A 257 3.98 -18.93 5.36
N VAL A 258 5.15 -19.40 4.96
CA VAL A 258 6.39 -19.17 5.69
C VAL A 258 7.37 -18.37 4.84
N PHE A 259 7.84 -17.26 5.37
CA PHE A 259 8.89 -16.42 4.79
C PHE A 259 10.23 -16.80 5.38
N SER A 260 11.24 -16.95 4.52
CA SER A 260 12.63 -17.03 4.94
C SER A 260 13.10 -15.69 5.53
N PRO A 261 14.16 -15.69 6.36
CA PRO A 261 14.76 -14.46 6.86
C PRO A 261 15.13 -13.46 5.78
N TYR A 262 14.94 -12.18 6.09
CA TYR A 262 15.49 -11.07 5.31
C TYR A 262 16.96 -10.84 5.65
N TYR A 263 17.80 -11.86 5.44
CA TYR A 263 19.23 -11.82 5.78
C TYR A 263 19.99 -10.67 5.11
N MET A 264 19.48 -10.19 3.96
CA MET A 264 20.06 -9.07 3.22
C MET A 264 19.70 -7.69 3.79
N VAL A 265 18.92 -7.61 4.88
CA VAL A 265 18.50 -6.34 5.49
C VAL A 265 18.72 -6.37 7.00
N ASP A 266 19.59 -5.50 7.49
CA ASP A 266 19.78 -5.27 8.92
C ASP A 266 19.72 -3.78 9.27
N GLY A 267 18.67 -3.41 9.99
CA GLY A 267 18.46 -2.05 10.46
C GLY A 267 19.42 -1.60 11.56
N LYS A 268 20.10 -2.53 12.27
CA LYS A 268 21.10 -2.18 13.30
C LYS A 268 22.41 -1.76 12.65
N THR A 269 22.96 -2.60 11.76
CA THR A 269 24.21 -2.29 11.04
C THR A 269 24.03 -1.41 9.81
N LYS A 270 22.78 -1.03 9.49
CA LYS A 270 22.44 -0.29 8.25
C LYS A 270 22.95 -1.02 7.02
N TYR A 271 22.73 -2.32 7.00
CA TYR A 271 23.03 -3.17 5.86
C TYR A 271 21.77 -3.38 5.02
N PHE A 272 21.88 -3.12 3.72
CA PHE A 272 20.85 -3.49 2.75
C PHE A 272 21.55 -3.96 1.48
N GLY A 273 21.59 -5.28 1.30
CA GLY A 273 22.12 -5.97 0.13
C GLY A 273 21.04 -6.57 -0.75
N SER A 274 21.47 -7.17 -1.85
CA SER A 274 20.62 -7.94 -2.75
C SER A 274 20.46 -9.36 -2.20
N GLY A 275 19.30 -9.97 -2.39
CA GLY A 275 19.03 -11.26 -1.78
C GLY A 275 17.87 -12.00 -2.41
N LYS A 276 17.76 -13.27 -2.05
CA LYS A 276 16.67 -14.15 -2.44
C LYS A 276 15.84 -14.46 -1.21
N ILE A 277 14.53 -14.22 -1.29
CA ILE A 277 13.58 -14.59 -0.25
C ILE A 277 12.75 -15.78 -0.74
N ILE A 278 12.69 -16.82 0.08
CA ILE A 278 11.85 -17.99 -0.15
C ILE A 278 10.54 -17.77 0.59
N ILE A 279 9.44 -18.02 -0.12
CA ILE A 279 8.09 -18.08 0.44
C ILE A 279 7.60 -19.51 0.25
N GLU A 280 7.30 -20.20 1.32
CA GLU A 280 6.79 -21.57 1.29
C GLU A 280 5.32 -21.60 1.73
N ALA A 281 4.42 -21.93 0.79
CA ALA A 281 3.02 -22.15 1.06
C ALA A 281 2.76 -23.63 1.38
N LEU A 282 2.46 -23.91 2.65
CA LEU A 282 2.25 -25.27 3.16
C LEU A 282 0.84 -25.77 2.82
N PRO A 283 0.61 -27.11 2.89
CA PRO A 283 -0.71 -27.68 2.70
C PRO A 283 -1.77 -27.04 3.63
N PRO A 284 -2.99 -26.79 3.14
CA PRO A 284 -4.05 -26.21 3.97
C PRO A 284 -4.42 -27.13 5.14
N ILE A 285 -4.68 -26.54 6.30
CA ILE A 285 -5.17 -27.25 7.48
C ILE A 285 -6.68 -27.10 7.56
N PRO A 286 -7.47 -28.18 7.44
CA PRO A 286 -8.92 -28.11 7.54
C PRO A 286 -9.35 -27.77 8.98
N THR A 287 -10.43 -27.00 9.11
CA THR A 287 -11.07 -26.67 10.39
C THR A 287 -12.51 -27.18 10.49
N LYS A 288 -12.99 -27.88 9.47
CA LYS A 288 -14.34 -28.43 9.42
C LYS A 288 -14.54 -29.43 10.57
N GLY A 289 -15.58 -29.20 11.37
CA GLY A 289 -15.91 -29.99 12.55
C GLY A 289 -15.15 -29.60 13.81
N LEU A 290 -14.20 -28.67 13.75
CA LEU A 290 -13.48 -28.18 14.94
C LEU A 290 -14.33 -27.17 15.70
N GLY A 291 -14.23 -27.21 17.03
CA GLY A 291 -14.85 -26.27 17.95
C GLY A 291 -13.83 -25.35 18.64
N VAL A 292 -14.31 -24.56 19.60
CA VAL A 292 -13.46 -23.60 20.36
C VAL A 292 -12.46 -24.33 21.26
N GLU A 293 -12.82 -25.54 21.70
CA GLU A 293 -12.00 -26.48 22.45
C GLU A 293 -10.74 -26.93 21.67
N ASP A 294 -10.81 -26.98 20.34
CA ASP A 294 -9.69 -27.37 19.47
C ASP A 294 -8.75 -26.19 19.16
N LEU A 295 -9.07 -24.98 19.62
CA LEU A 295 -8.37 -23.78 19.20
C LEU A 295 -6.88 -23.84 19.53
N ASP A 296 -6.54 -24.22 20.76
CA ASP A 296 -5.15 -24.22 21.21
C ASP A 296 -4.33 -25.33 20.53
N SER A 297 -4.93 -26.49 20.28
CA SER A 297 -4.28 -27.59 19.56
C SER A 297 -4.08 -27.25 18.08
N LEU A 298 -5.08 -26.64 17.43
CA LEU A 298 -4.98 -26.15 16.04
C LEU A 298 -3.87 -25.09 15.90
N MET A 299 -3.82 -24.14 16.84
CA MET A 299 -2.82 -23.08 16.86
C MET A 299 -1.41 -23.64 17.02
N GLU A 300 -1.18 -24.53 17.99
CA GLU A 300 0.15 -25.11 18.22
C GLU A 300 0.56 -26.05 17.07
N ARG A 301 -0.37 -26.85 16.54
CA ARG A 301 -0.12 -27.67 15.34
C ARG A 301 0.34 -26.80 14.17
N THR A 302 -0.38 -25.70 13.91
CA THR A 302 -0.04 -24.77 12.83
C THR A 302 1.32 -24.12 13.06
N ARG A 303 1.61 -23.66 14.29
CA ARG A 303 2.90 -23.07 14.64
C ARG A 303 4.04 -24.08 14.48
N SER A 304 3.83 -25.33 14.88
CA SER A 304 4.84 -26.39 14.81
C SER A 304 5.23 -26.68 13.36
N ILE A 305 4.25 -26.93 12.46
CA ILE A 305 4.54 -27.20 11.04
C ILE A 305 5.21 -25.99 10.37
N MET A 306 4.78 -24.76 10.69
CA MET A 306 5.39 -23.55 10.15
C MET A 306 6.82 -23.37 10.66
N SER A 307 7.06 -23.65 11.94
CA SER A 307 8.40 -23.57 12.53
C SER A 307 9.36 -24.59 11.94
N GLU A 308 8.89 -25.80 11.64
CA GLU A 308 9.69 -26.82 10.97
C GLU A 308 10.07 -26.39 9.54
N ALA A 309 9.11 -25.91 8.75
CA ALA A 309 9.37 -25.37 7.42
C ALA A 309 10.32 -24.15 7.48
N HIS A 310 10.11 -23.24 8.43
CA HIS A 310 10.96 -22.08 8.64
C HIS A 310 12.41 -22.46 8.91
N LYS A 311 12.66 -23.47 9.75
CA LYS A 311 14.04 -23.96 10.01
C LYS A 311 14.74 -24.42 8.73
N LYS A 312 14.02 -25.12 7.83
CA LYS A 312 14.57 -25.60 6.55
C LYS A 312 14.93 -24.43 5.63
N ILE A 313 13.99 -23.52 5.39
CA ILE A 313 14.25 -22.36 4.51
C ILE A 313 15.18 -21.32 5.15
N TYR A 314 15.30 -21.29 6.48
CA TYR A 314 16.28 -20.49 7.20
C TYR A 314 17.70 -20.93 6.84
N GLN A 315 17.98 -22.24 6.93
CA GLN A 315 19.30 -22.78 6.62
C GLN A 315 19.68 -22.47 5.17
N GLU A 316 18.76 -22.71 4.23
CA GLU A 316 18.98 -22.40 2.81
C GLU A 316 19.21 -20.89 2.57
N ALA A 317 18.45 -20.02 3.23
CA ALA A 317 18.65 -18.58 3.13
C ALA A 317 20.03 -18.13 3.64
N MET A 318 20.52 -18.75 4.71
CA MET A 318 21.86 -18.48 5.24
C MET A 318 22.96 -19.02 4.33
N GLU A 319 22.73 -20.12 3.61
CA GLU A 319 23.65 -20.60 2.57
C GLU A 319 23.76 -19.59 1.41
N TYR A 320 22.63 -19.04 0.95
CA TYR A 320 22.66 -17.96 -0.04
C TYR A 320 23.42 -16.73 0.47
N ALA A 321 23.25 -16.36 1.74
CA ALA A 321 24.00 -15.27 2.36
C ALA A 321 25.51 -15.54 2.33
N ALA A 322 25.94 -16.74 2.74
CA ALA A 322 27.35 -17.12 2.77
C ALA A 322 27.99 -17.17 1.36
N LEU A 323 27.23 -17.57 0.34
CA LEU A 323 27.70 -17.55 -1.05
C LEU A 323 27.91 -16.12 -1.59
N GLN A 324 27.10 -15.16 -1.13
CA GLN A 324 27.24 -13.75 -1.53
C GLN A 324 28.43 -13.05 -0.86
N GLU A 325 28.87 -13.52 0.31
CA GLU A 325 30.02 -12.96 1.02
C GLU A 325 31.37 -13.43 0.47
N LYS A 326 31.40 -14.50 -0.35
CA LYS A 326 32.64 -14.94 -1.00
C LYS A 326 33.12 -13.85 -1.98
N PRO A 327 34.39 -13.40 -1.90
CA PRO A 327 34.92 -12.46 -2.89
C PRO A 327 34.77 -13.07 -4.27
N LYS A 328 34.15 -12.32 -5.19
CA LYS A 328 34.12 -12.71 -6.60
C LYS A 328 35.58 -12.89 -7.03
N ALA A 329 35.99 -14.13 -7.29
CA ALA A 329 37.31 -14.43 -7.82
C ALA A 329 37.54 -13.53 -9.04
N GLN A 330 38.65 -12.79 -9.02
CA GLN A 330 39.07 -11.87 -10.09
C GLN A 330 39.33 -12.63 -11.38
#